data_AF-A0A1D6E505-F1
#
_entry.id   AF-A0A1D6E505-F1
#
_cell.length_a   1.000
_cell.length_b   1.000
_cell.length_c   1.000
_cell.angle_alpha   90.00
_cell.angle_beta   90.00
_cell.angle_gamma   90.00
#
_symmetry.space_group_name_H-M   'P 1'
#
loop_
_entity.id
_entity.type
_entity.pdbx_description
1 polymer ?
#
loop_
_entity_poly.entity_id
_entity_poly.type
_entity_poly.pdbx_seq_one_letter_code
_entity_poly.pdbx_strand_id
1 'polypeptide(L)'
;MFSYAAPPITYSPVPPPPPYAAGLLYPPPYYGGPVVPTPAVHVVQLRSVTATNFAAELDLIGSLLQNYPYIVVDTEYPGTVHRPPAGRRDDDLSPDEWYAMLKANVDELPPVQLGITLCDSHGNLPVVLDYGYGYTEGCWEVELSDFDIRRHRHAAQSVAFLRSQGVDFDAVRARGVGSAAFGAKLAEILLASRGAGVGLTWVAFGGAYDLAYLVKMIGGIGQPLPETRQGFLERVRVLLGGRVFDARFMAENCGRADLRDVGLRSVAINLGAVMPAADLPWLAGPKSLIVSRIHTIMKLHVLSDDDTTAFQGIIDRLY
;
A
#
# COMPACT_ATOMS: atom_id res chain seq x y z
N MET A 1 -40.69 7.66 17.98
CA MET A 1 -40.38 9.06 17.58
C MET A 1 -39.45 9.60 18.65
N PHE A 2 -38.20 9.99 18.39
CA PHE A 2 -37.66 10.74 17.26
C PHE A 2 -36.38 10.09 16.70
N SER A 3 -36.29 10.06 15.37
CA SER A 3 -35.05 9.78 14.65
C SER A 3 -34.14 11.00 14.79
N TYR A 4 -33.02 10.86 15.50
CA TYR A 4 -31.95 11.85 15.43
C TYR A 4 -31.10 11.50 14.21
N ALA A 5 -31.31 12.23 13.11
CA ALA A 5 -30.35 12.27 12.01
C ALA A 5 -29.06 12.90 12.53
N ALA A 6 -27.94 12.19 12.40
CA ALA A 6 -26.63 12.73 12.76
C ALA A 6 -26.34 14.00 11.92
N PRO A 7 -25.82 15.07 12.52
CA PRO A 7 -25.51 16.29 11.79
C PRO A 7 -24.40 16.06 10.75
N PRO A 8 -24.38 16.85 9.66
CA PRO A 8 -23.35 16.73 8.62
C PRO A 8 -21.95 17.02 9.18
N ILE A 9 -21.02 16.11 8.90
CA ILE A 9 -19.61 16.21 9.28
C ILE A 9 -18.96 17.30 8.42
N THR A 10 -18.55 18.40 9.05
CA THR A 10 -17.75 19.44 8.41
C THR A 10 -16.29 19.19 8.75
N TYR A 11 -15.51 18.73 7.79
CA TYR A 11 -14.05 18.62 7.94
C TYR A 11 -13.46 20.03 7.85
N SER A 12 -13.14 20.64 8.99
CA SER A 12 -12.23 21.79 8.97
C SER A 12 -10.84 21.27 8.61
N PRO A 13 -10.15 21.83 7.59
CA PRO A 13 -8.82 21.37 7.21
C PRO A 13 -7.83 21.63 8.35
N VAL A 14 -7.33 20.55 8.95
CA VAL A 14 -6.21 20.60 9.89
C VAL A 14 -4.96 20.99 9.08
N PRO A 15 -4.18 22.01 9.50
CA PRO A 15 -2.96 22.38 8.80
C PRO A 15 -1.97 21.21 8.77
N PRO A 16 -1.19 21.06 7.68
CA PRO A 16 -0.27 19.94 7.53
C PRO A 16 0.78 19.91 8.66
N PRO A 17 1.15 18.73 9.17
CA PRO A 17 2.21 18.62 10.15
C PRO A 17 3.56 19.05 9.55
N PRO A 18 4.54 19.47 10.39
CA PRO A 18 5.88 19.78 9.93
C PRO A 18 6.54 18.54 9.28
N PRO A 19 7.54 18.73 8.39
CA PRO A 19 8.14 17.65 7.60
C PRO A 19 8.70 16.51 8.48
N TYR A 20 8.53 15.29 7.99
CA TYR A 20 9.05 14.06 8.60
C TYR A 20 10.55 14.18 8.88
N ALA A 21 10.91 14.42 10.14
CA ALA A 21 12.29 14.34 10.57
C ALA A 21 12.62 12.87 10.80
N ALA A 22 13.31 12.24 9.83
CA ALA A 22 14.02 10.99 10.10
C ALA A 22 14.98 11.28 11.26
N GLY A 23 14.69 10.73 12.45
CA GLY A 23 15.44 11.04 13.66
C GLY A 23 16.91 10.64 13.50
N LEU A 24 17.79 11.64 13.31
CA LEU A 24 19.22 11.52 13.59
C LEU A 24 19.40 11.40 15.12
N LEU A 25 19.09 10.23 15.69
CA LEU A 25 19.15 9.94 17.13
C LEU A 25 20.55 9.51 17.59
N TYR A 26 21.58 10.28 17.25
CA TYR A 26 22.75 10.43 18.14
C TYR A 26 22.87 11.90 18.49
N PRO A 27 22.24 12.38 19.58
CA PRO A 27 22.25 13.79 19.92
C PRO A 27 23.61 14.16 20.52
N PRO A 28 24.23 15.28 20.12
CA PRO A 28 25.48 15.72 20.73
C PRO A 28 25.22 16.24 22.15
N PRO A 29 26.13 16.03 23.11
CA PRO A 29 25.99 16.60 24.44
C PRO A 29 26.38 18.08 24.40
N TYR A 30 25.55 18.97 24.96
CA TYR A 30 25.88 20.20 25.73
C TYR A 30 24.81 21.32 25.60
N TYR A 31 24.32 21.73 26.78
CA TYR A 31 23.77 23.03 27.24
C TYR A 31 22.71 23.84 26.45
N GLY A 32 21.49 23.89 27.01
CA GLY A 32 20.97 25.14 27.59
C GLY A 32 20.33 26.20 26.67
N GLY A 33 19.68 25.82 25.57
CA GLY A 33 18.79 26.71 24.81
C GLY A 33 17.30 26.45 25.10
N PRO A 34 16.40 27.44 24.91
CA PRO A 34 14.96 27.26 25.11
C PRO A 34 14.42 26.12 24.23
N VAL A 35 13.70 25.21 24.87
CA VAL A 35 13.05 24.04 24.26
C VAL A 35 12.03 24.53 23.23
N VAL A 36 12.37 24.40 21.95
CA VAL A 36 11.36 24.41 20.90
C VAL A 36 10.49 23.16 21.12
N PRO A 37 9.16 23.29 21.29
CA PRO A 37 8.29 22.14 21.45
C PRO A 37 8.51 21.20 20.27
N THR A 38 8.96 19.97 20.55
CA THR A 38 8.95 18.89 19.56
C THR A 38 7.52 18.73 19.06
N PRO A 39 7.27 18.76 17.74
CA PRO A 39 5.93 18.50 17.23
C PRO A 39 5.41 17.18 17.79
N ALA A 40 4.13 17.16 18.15
CA ALA A 40 3.49 15.96 18.68
C ALA A 40 3.62 14.85 17.63
N VAL A 41 4.45 13.85 17.91
CA VAL A 41 4.50 12.63 17.09
C VAL A 41 3.20 11.90 17.40
N HIS A 42 2.24 11.99 16.48
CA HIS A 42 0.98 11.28 16.60
C HIS A 42 1.25 9.77 16.53
N VAL A 43 0.53 8.97 17.32
CA VAL A 43 0.57 7.52 17.19
C VAL A 43 -0.01 7.15 15.82
N VAL A 44 0.64 6.25 15.11
CA VAL A 44 0.08 5.67 13.88
C VAL A 44 -0.99 4.65 14.26
N GLN A 45 -2.21 4.88 13.81
CA GLN A 45 -3.34 3.99 14.01
C GLN A 45 -3.65 3.23 12.72
N LEU A 46 -3.61 1.90 12.82
CA LEU A 46 -4.09 1.02 11.76
C LEU A 46 -5.63 0.94 11.80
N ARG A 47 -6.27 1.38 10.72
CA ARG A 47 -7.73 1.45 10.56
C ARG A 47 -8.21 0.20 9.81
N SER A 48 -8.99 -0.63 10.49
CA SER A 48 -9.59 -1.81 9.88
C SER A 48 -10.77 -1.42 8.99
N VAL A 49 -10.75 -1.89 7.74
CA VAL A 49 -11.79 -1.64 6.75
C VAL A 49 -12.48 -2.96 6.39
N THR A 50 -13.79 -3.02 6.64
CA THR A 50 -14.66 -4.18 6.47
C THR A 50 -15.95 -3.77 5.76
N ALA A 51 -16.84 -4.71 5.42
CA ALA A 51 -18.08 -4.42 4.70
C ALA A 51 -18.99 -3.39 5.40
N THR A 52 -18.87 -3.22 6.71
CA THR A 52 -19.71 -2.30 7.50
C THR A 52 -19.27 -0.85 7.40
N ASN A 53 -17.97 -0.58 7.23
CA ASN A 53 -17.39 0.77 7.24
C ASN A 53 -16.67 1.17 5.95
N PHE A 54 -16.47 0.27 4.99
CA PHE A 54 -15.65 0.56 3.80
C PHE A 54 -16.10 1.79 3.02
N ALA A 55 -17.41 2.05 2.95
CA ALA A 55 -17.89 3.25 2.27
C ALA A 55 -17.36 4.53 2.94
N ALA A 56 -17.51 4.65 4.26
CA ALA A 56 -17.06 5.81 5.01
C ALA A 56 -15.52 5.96 4.99
N GLU A 57 -14.79 4.85 5.12
CA GLU A 57 -13.33 4.87 5.08
C GLU A 57 -12.77 5.23 3.70
N LEU A 58 -13.41 4.77 2.62
CA LEU A 58 -13.01 5.14 1.26
C LEU A 58 -13.37 6.60 0.95
N ASP A 59 -14.51 7.10 1.43
CA ASP A 59 -14.83 8.53 1.30
C ASP A 59 -13.82 9.40 2.05
N LEU A 60 -13.38 8.97 3.23
CA LEU A 60 -12.29 9.61 3.97
C LEU A 60 -10.99 9.59 3.16
N ILE A 61 -10.56 8.44 2.66
CA ILE A 61 -9.39 8.31 1.77
C ILE A 61 -9.49 9.31 0.60
N GLY A 62 -10.62 9.31 -0.11
CA GLY A 62 -10.85 10.21 -1.25
C GLY A 62 -10.73 11.69 -0.89
N SER A 63 -11.25 12.10 0.27
CA SER A 63 -11.12 13.48 0.76
C SER A 63 -9.70 13.90 1.13
N LEU A 64 -8.83 12.92 1.46
CA LEU A 64 -7.44 13.16 1.86
C LEU A 64 -6.49 13.28 0.67
N LEU A 65 -6.84 12.70 -0.50
CA LEU A 65 -5.94 12.58 -1.66
C LEU A 65 -5.40 13.93 -2.17
N GLN A 66 -6.13 15.04 -1.98
CA GLN A 66 -5.65 16.36 -2.40
C GLN A 66 -4.40 16.80 -1.62
N ASN A 67 -4.31 16.46 -0.33
CA ASN A 67 -3.20 16.84 0.54
C ASN A 67 -2.17 15.70 0.69
N TYR A 68 -2.60 14.45 0.51
CA TYR A 68 -1.78 13.25 0.63
C TYR A 68 -1.86 12.42 -0.67
N PRO A 69 -1.28 12.91 -1.78
CA PRO A 69 -1.47 12.32 -3.11
C PRO A 69 -0.64 11.06 -3.36
N TYR A 70 0.21 10.65 -2.42
CA TYR A 70 0.95 9.39 -2.51
C TYR A 70 0.11 8.27 -1.93
N ILE A 71 -0.24 7.28 -2.75
CA ILE A 71 -1.02 6.10 -2.37
C ILE A 71 -0.09 4.90 -2.38
N VAL A 72 0.25 4.40 -1.20
CA VAL A 72 1.11 3.23 -1.05
C VAL A 72 0.26 2.01 -0.77
N VAL A 73 0.47 0.95 -1.55
CA VAL A 73 -0.31 -0.28 -1.46
C VAL A 73 0.57 -1.49 -1.21
N ASP A 74 -0.01 -2.46 -0.52
CA ASP A 74 0.55 -3.81 -0.32
C ASP A 74 -0.63 -4.78 -0.18
N THR A 75 -0.52 -5.99 -0.73
CA THR A 75 -1.59 -6.99 -0.70
C THR A 75 -1.15 -8.27 -0.01
N GLU A 76 -2.09 -8.87 0.71
CA GLU A 76 -1.98 -10.25 1.16
C GLU A 76 -2.93 -11.13 0.35
N TYR A 77 -2.40 -12.23 -0.15
CA TYR A 77 -3.09 -13.17 -1.01
C TYR A 77 -2.63 -14.60 -0.69
N PRO A 78 -3.37 -15.65 -1.10
CA PRO A 78 -3.15 -17.00 -0.61
C PRO A 78 -1.94 -17.71 -1.28
N GLY A 79 -0.89 -16.95 -1.62
CA GLY A 79 0.32 -17.40 -2.29
C GLY A 79 0.16 -17.60 -3.79
N THR A 80 0.99 -18.46 -4.37
CA THR A 80 0.97 -18.80 -5.80
C THR A 80 0.76 -20.29 -6.02
N VAL A 81 -0.14 -20.64 -6.94
CA VAL A 81 -0.45 -22.01 -7.37
C VAL A 81 0.11 -22.32 -8.75
N HIS A 82 0.23 -21.30 -9.60
CA HIS A 82 1.00 -21.36 -10.85
C HIS A 82 2.44 -20.97 -10.54
N ARG A 83 3.37 -21.82 -10.95
CA ARG A 83 4.81 -21.72 -10.63
C ARG A 83 5.63 -21.88 -11.90
N PRO A 84 6.93 -21.50 -11.89
CA PRO A 84 7.79 -21.74 -13.03
C PRO A 84 7.80 -23.23 -13.44
N PRO A 85 8.05 -23.54 -14.72
CA PRO A 85 8.24 -24.91 -15.17
C PRO A 85 9.29 -25.64 -14.33
N ALA A 86 9.15 -26.97 -14.22
CA ALA A 86 10.08 -27.79 -13.44
C ALA A 86 11.54 -27.54 -13.86
N GLY A 87 12.39 -27.28 -12.87
CA GLY A 87 13.82 -26.99 -13.08
C GLY A 87 14.16 -25.51 -13.31
N ARG A 88 13.16 -24.64 -13.51
CA ARG A 88 13.34 -23.18 -13.56
C ARG A 88 12.92 -22.54 -12.24
N ARG A 89 13.58 -21.45 -11.89
CA ARG A 89 13.23 -20.52 -10.81
C ARG A 89 12.56 -19.30 -11.41
N ASP A 90 11.97 -18.46 -10.57
CA ASP A 90 11.36 -17.21 -11.01
C ASP A 90 12.37 -16.33 -11.75
N ASP A 91 13.63 -16.30 -11.30
CA ASP A 91 14.70 -15.49 -11.89
C ASP A 91 15.16 -16.00 -13.26
N ASP A 92 14.80 -17.24 -13.62
CA ASP A 92 15.08 -17.81 -14.94
C ASP A 92 14.04 -17.38 -15.99
N LEU A 93 12.92 -16.76 -15.58
CA LEU A 93 11.82 -16.35 -16.46
C LEU A 93 12.12 -15.02 -17.14
N SER A 94 11.78 -14.91 -18.43
CA SER A 94 11.69 -13.60 -19.08
C SER A 94 10.56 -12.76 -18.47
N PRO A 95 10.58 -11.41 -18.58
CA PRO A 95 9.50 -10.57 -18.06
C PRO A 95 8.11 -10.95 -18.58
N ASP A 96 7.99 -11.41 -19.82
CA ASP A 96 6.71 -11.86 -20.40
C ASP A 96 6.24 -13.21 -19.83
N GLU A 97 7.16 -14.17 -19.62
CA GLU A 97 6.84 -15.44 -18.96
C GLU A 97 6.45 -15.23 -17.49
N TRP A 98 7.18 -14.35 -16.80
CA TRP A 98 6.90 -13.99 -15.42
C TRP A 98 5.54 -13.31 -15.30
N TYR A 99 5.24 -12.36 -16.20
CA TYR A 99 3.92 -11.74 -16.28
C TYR A 99 2.80 -12.76 -16.51
N ALA A 100 2.98 -13.70 -17.46
CA ALA A 100 1.98 -14.73 -17.73
C ALA A 100 1.68 -15.59 -16.48
N MET A 101 2.72 -15.94 -15.70
CA MET A 101 2.57 -16.64 -14.43
C MET A 101 1.87 -15.79 -13.36
N LEU A 102 2.24 -14.51 -13.24
CA LEU A 102 1.58 -13.57 -12.33
C LEU A 102 0.10 -13.45 -12.66
N LYS A 103 -0.23 -13.23 -13.94
CA LYS A 103 -1.61 -13.15 -14.44
C LYS A 103 -2.40 -14.41 -14.10
N ALA A 104 -1.86 -15.60 -14.37
CA ALA A 104 -2.54 -16.86 -14.07
C ALA A 104 -2.86 -17.00 -12.56
N ASN A 105 -1.94 -16.57 -11.68
CA ASN A 105 -2.20 -16.55 -10.24
C ASN A 105 -3.25 -15.51 -9.84
N VAL A 106 -3.13 -14.27 -10.29
CA VAL A 106 -4.04 -13.18 -9.89
C VAL A 106 -5.44 -13.40 -10.46
N ASP A 107 -5.58 -13.94 -11.67
CA ASP A 107 -6.87 -14.26 -12.27
C ASP A 107 -7.61 -15.36 -11.50
N GLU A 108 -6.89 -16.33 -10.93
CA GLU A 108 -7.47 -17.46 -10.22
C GLU A 108 -7.65 -17.24 -8.71
N LEU A 109 -6.68 -16.61 -8.04
CA LEU A 109 -6.59 -16.57 -6.59
C LEU A 109 -7.15 -15.26 -6.04
N PRO A 110 -8.24 -15.27 -5.25
CA PRO A 110 -8.77 -14.05 -4.67
C PRO A 110 -7.81 -13.44 -3.62
N PRO A 111 -7.69 -12.11 -3.54
CA PRO A 111 -6.92 -11.45 -2.48
C PRO A 111 -7.59 -11.60 -1.11
N VAL A 112 -6.82 -11.43 -0.04
CA VAL A 112 -7.26 -11.58 1.36
C VAL A 112 -7.25 -10.24 2.10
N GLN A 113 -6.19 -9.44 1.95
CA GLN A 113 -6.12 -8.09 2.50
C GLN A 113 -5.45 -7.11 1.53
N LEU A 114 -5.77 -5.82 1.68
CA LEU A 114 -5.09 -4.71 1.01
C LEU A 114 -4.73 -3.64 2.05
N GLY A 115 -3.46 -3.32 2.17
CA GLY A 115 -2.95 -2.20 2.93
C GLY A 115 -2.93 -0.95 2.07
N ILE A 116 -3.34 0.16 2.65
CA ILE A 116 -3.28 1.49 2.02
C ILE A 116 -2.67 2.46 3.02
N THR A 117 -1.60 3.13 2.61
CA THR A 117 -1.03 4.26 3.35
C THR A 117 -1.01 5.48 2.45
N LEU A 118 -1.60 6.58 2.91
CA LEU A 118 -1.50 7.86 2.24
C LEU A 118 -0.36 8.69 2.83
N CYS A 119 0.37 9.42 2.00
CA CYS A 119 1.31 10.43 2.50
C CYS A 119 1.43 11.63 1.56
N ASP A 120 2.00 12.72 2.08
CA ASP A 120 2.35 13.90 1.30
C ASP A 120 3.73 13.76 0.63
N SER A 121 4.21 14.81 -0.04
CA SER A 121 5.53 14.80 -0.67
C SER A 121 6.70 14.66 0.32
N HIS A 122 6.49 14.89 1.60
CA HIS A 122 7.49 14.77 2.66
C HIS A 122 7.35 13.47 3.48
N GLY A 123 6.38 12.62 3.12
CA GLY A 123 6.11 11.36 3.83
C GLY A 123 5.29 11.52 5.10
N ASN A 124 4.70 12.69 5.33
CA ASN A 124 3.79 12.89 6.45
C ASN A 124 2.49 12.14 6.20
N LEU A 125 1.94 11.51 7.23
CA LEU A 125 0.69 10.77 7.18
C LEU A 125 -0.50 11.69 7.51
N PRO A 126 -1.71 11.38 7.00
CA PRO A 126 -2.90 12.12 7.36
C PRO A 126 -3.22 11.96 8.84
N VAL A 127 -3.38 13.07 9.55
CA VAL A 127 -3.92 13.10 10.90
C VAL A 127 -5.45 13.03 10.82
N VAL A 128 -6.01 11.92 11.30
CA VAL A 128 -7.44 11.62 11.24
C VAL A 128 -8.01 11.45 12.64
N LEU A 129 -9.29 11.78 12.81
CA LEU A 129 -9.99 11.53 14.07
C LEU A 129 -10.33 10.04 14.19
N ASP A 130 -9.87 9.42 15.25
CA ASP A 130 -10.29 8.11 15.72
C ASP A 130 -11.12 8.27 17.00
N TYR A 131 -12.33 7.72 17.02
CA TYR A 131 -13.26 7.86 18.14
C TYR A 131 -12.72 7.26 19.46
N GLY A 132 -11.75 6.34 19.40
CA GLY A 132 -11.11 5.74 20.57
C GLY A 132 -9.79 6.40 20.99
N TYR A 133 -9.05 6.98 20.04
CA TYR A 133 -7.66 7.43 20.26
C TYR A 133 -7.44 8.94 20.06
N GLY A 134 -8.46 9.68 19.63
CA GLY A 134 -8.32 11.09 19.26
C GLY A 134 -7.66 11.25 17.89
N TYR A 135 -6.86 12.29 17.71
CA TYR A 135 -6.17 12.55 16.44
C TYR A 135 -4.92 11.68 16.30
N THR A 136 -4.93 10.77 15.33
CA THR A 136 -3.85 9.82 15.04
C THR A 136 -3.44 9.88 13.57
N GLU A 137 -2.22 9.45 13.26
CA GLU A 137 -1.81 9.25 11.87
C GLU A 137 -2.48 7.99 11.33
N GLY A 138 -3.19 8.10 10.20
CA GLY A 138 -3.96 7.00 9.63
C GLY A 138 -3.18 6.14 8.63
N CYS A 139 -3.24 4.82 8.80
CA CYS A 139 -3.06 3.85 7.72
C CYS A 139 -4.24 2.87 7.71
N TRP A 140 -4.53 2.25 6.58
CA TRP A 140 -5.72 1.41 6.40
C TRP A 140 -5.33 -0.03 6.05
N GLU A 141 -6.09 -0.98 6.59
CA GLU A 141 -6.02 -2.39 6.18
C GLU A 141 -7.43 -2.88 5.88
N VAL A 142 -7.66 -3.22 4.61
CA VAL A 142 -8.91 -3.70 4.07
C VAL A 142 -8.93 -5.21 4.11
N GLU A 143 -9.95 -5.77 4.72
CA GLU A 143 -10.25 -7.20 4.64
C GLU A 143 -11.13 -7.49 3.42
N LEU A 144 -10.71 -8.41 2.56
CA LEU A 144 -11.40 -8.77 1.33
C LEU A 144 -12.08 -10.14 1.48
N SER A 145 -13.39 -10.21 1.22
CA SER A 145 -14.21 -11.38 1.54
C SER A 145 -14.24 -12.47 0.46
N ASP A 146 -13.60 -12.25 -0.67
CA ASP A 146 -13.67 -13.12 -1.84
C ASP A 146 -13.00 -14.48 -1.63
N PHE A 147 -11.93 -14.52 -0.81
CA PHE A 147 -11.21 -15.76 -0.53
C PHE A 147 -12.00 -16.71 0.38
N ASP A 148 -12.17 -17.94 -0.08
CA ASP A 148 -12.75 -19.06 0.67
C ASP A 148 -11.78 -20.22 0.65
N ILE A 149 -11.16 -20.49 1.81
CA ILE A 149 -10.16 -21.55 1.98
C ILE A 149 -10.69 -22.96 1.66
N ARG A 150 -12.01 -23.18 1.73
CA ARG A 150 -12.63 -24.48 1.43
C ARG A 150 -12.86 -24.69 -0.07
N ARG A 151 -12.85 -23.62 -0.86
CA ARG A 151 -13.20 -23.63 -2.29
C ARG A 151 -12.02 -23.31 -3.19
N HIS A 152 -11.20 -22.34 -2.81
CA HIS A 152 -10.13 -21.82 -3.65
C HIS A 152 -8.82 -22.55 -3.39
N ARG A 153 -8.07 -22.82 -4.47
CA ARG A 153 -6.69 -23.28 -4.36
C ARG A 153 -5.84 -22.22 -3.67
N HIS A 154 -4.76 -22.66 -3.05
CA HIS A 154 -3.86 -21.80 -2.30
C HIS A 154 -2.52 -22.50 -2.05
N ALA A 155 -1.49 -21.72 -1.76
CA ALA A 155 -0.23 -22.24 -1.23
C ALA A 155 -0.37 -22.46 0.28
N ALA A 156 -0.18 -23.72 0.73
CA ALA A 156 -0.33 -24.08 2.14
C ALA A 156 0.58 -23.26 3.07
N GLN A 157 1.80 -22.94 2.64
CA GLN A 157 2.75 -22.12 3.40
C GLN A 157 2.27 -20.68 3.57
N SER A 158 1.73 -20.05 2.52
CA SER A 158 1.20 -18.68 2.59
C SER A 158 -0.01 -18.61 3.51
N VAL A 159 -0.94 -19.58 3.41
CA VAL A 159 -2.09 -19.68 4.30
C VAL A 159 -1.68 -19.92 5.76
N ALA A 160 -0.67 -20.75 6.01
CA ALA A 160 -0.12 -20.97 7.34
C ALA A 160 0.55 -19.71 7.92
N PHE A 161 1.26 -18.95 7.08
CA PHE A 161 1.85 -17.67 7.47
C PHE A 161 0.77 -16.64 7.84
N LEU A 162 -0.24 -16.43 6.99
CA LEU A 162 -1.33 -15.50 7.29
C LEU A 162 -2.04 -15.85 8.60
N ARG A 163 -2.31 -17.14 8.84
CA ARG A 163 -2.85 -17.61 10.12
C ARG A 163 -1.93 -17.31 11.31
N SER A 164 -0.62 -17.48 11.15
CA SER A 164 0.34 -17.16 12.22
C SER A 164 0.43 -15.67 12.52
N GLN A 165 0.06 -14.82 11.55
CA GLN A 165 -0.10 -13.38 11.72
C GLN A 165 -1.50 -12.98 12.25
N GLY A 166 -2.38 -13.94 12.55
CA GLY A 166 -3.70 -13.69 13.14
C GLY A 166 -4.86 -13.59 12.15
N VAL A 167 -4.65 -13.90 10.87
CA VAL A 167 -5.73 -13.91 9.87
C VAL A 167 -6.67 -15.10 10.12
N ASP A 168 -7.92 -14.79 10.49
CA ASP A 168 -9.04 -15.72 10.49
C ASP A 168 -9.81 -15.59 9.17
N PHE A 169 -9.58 -16.54 8.26
CA PHE A 169 -10.21 -16.54 6.93
C PHE A 169 -11.73 -16.66 6.97
N ASP A 170 -12.30 -17.35 7.96
CA ASP A 170 -13.76 -17.46 8.07
C ASP A 170 -14.37 -16.14 8.52
N ALA A 171 -13.72 -15.46 9.48
CA ALA A 171 -14.13 -14.13 9.91
C ALA A 171 -13.95 -13.08 8.80
N VAL A 172 -12.80 -13.05 8.12
CA VAL A 172 -12.51 -12.17 6.97
C VAL A 172 -13.55 -12.38 5.87
N ARG A 173 -13.87 -13.62 5.52
CA ARG A 173 -14.92 -13.91 4.53
C ARG A 173 -16.30 -13.43 4.97
N ALA A 174 -16.63 -13.55 6.26
CA ALA A 174 -17.94 -13.17 6.78
C ALA A 174 -18.13 -11.64 6.88
N ARG A 175 -17.06 -10.88 7.17
CA ARG A 175 -17.13 -9.43 7.44
C ARG A 175 -16.44 -8.55 6.42
N GLY A 176 -15.56 -9.10 5.59
CA GLY A 176 -14.74 -8.38 4.63
C GLY A 176 -15.54 -7.78 3.47
N VAL A 177 -14.93 -6.81 2.80
CA VAL A 177 -15.49 -6.13 1.64
C VAL A 177 -15.35 -7.02 0.41
N GLY A 178 -16.40 -7.11 -0.41
CA GLY A 178 -16.26 -7.75 -1.72
C GLY A 178 -15.31 -6.93 -2.60
N SER A 179 -14.28 -7.56 -3.16
CA SER A 179 -13.21 -6.90 -3.93
C SER A 179 -13.73 -6.06 -5.09
N ALA A 180 -14.82 -6.48 -5.73
CA ALA A 180 -15.47 -5.72 -6.79
C ALA A 180 -16.23 -4.47 -6.29
N ALA A 181 -16.88 -4.56 -5.12
CA ALA A 181 -17.54 -3.40 -4.51
C ALA A 181 -16.50 -2.37 -4.04
N PHE A 182 -15.40 -2.86 -3.46
CA PHE A 182 -14.24 -2.05 -3.13
C PHE A 182 -13.68 -1.36 -4.38
N GLY A 183 -13.42 -2.12 -5.44
CA GLY A 183 -12.86 -1.62 -6.69
C GLY A 183 -13.74 -0.59 -7.41
N ALA A 184 -15.06 -0.80 -7.43
CA ALA A 184 -16.00 0.16 -7.99
C ALA A 184 -15.97 1.51 -7.24
N LYS A 185 -16.00 1.48 -5.90
CA LYS A 185 -15.92 2.71 -5.10
C LYS A 185 -14.56 3.40 -5.24
N LEU A 186 -13.46 2.64 -5.28
CA LEU A 186 -12.15 3.20 -5.53
C LEU A 186 -12.09 3.86 -6.92
N ALA A 187 -12.67 3.24 -7.96
CA ALA A 187 -12.73 3.83 -9.30
C ALA A 187 -13.45 5.19 -9.31
N GLU A 188 -14.56 5.33 -8.57
CA GLU A 188 -15.29 6.60 -8.40
C GLU A 188 -14.39 7.68 -7.77
N ILE A 189 -13.65 7.34 -6.71
CA ILE A 189 -12.72 8.25 -6.02
C ILE A 189 -11.57 8.68 -6.93
N LEU A 190 -10.99 7.74 -7.68
CA LEU A 190 -9.91 8.03 -8.62
C LEU A 190 -10.38 8.93 -9.76
N LEU A 191 -11.59 8.70 -10.28
CA LEU A 191 -12.19 9.57 -11.29
C LEU A 191 -12.42 10.99 -10.76
N ALA A 192 -12.97 11.13 -9.55
CA ALA A 192 -13.17 12.43 -8.91
C ALA A 192 -11.84 13.16 -8.67
N SER A 193 -10.82 12.45 -8.18
CA SER A 193 -9.48 13.00 -7.94
C SER A 193 -8.82 13.48 -9.23
N ARG A 194 -8.96 12.73 -10.33
CA ARG A 194 -8.50 13.14 -11.66
C ARG A 194 -9.24 14.38 -12.17
N GLY A 195 -10.55 14.45 -11.98
CA GLY A 195 -11.36 15.62 -12.33
C GLY A 195 -10.96 16.88 -11.54
N ALA A 196 -10.54 16.70 -10.28
CA ALA A 196 -10.00 17.76 -9.44
C ALA A 196 -8.52 18.10 -9.73
N GLY A 197 -7.87 17.42 -10.70
CA GLY A 197 -6.48 17.67 -11.07
C GLY A 197 -5.45 17.19 -10.05
N VAL A 198 -5.80 16.25 -9.17
CA VAL A 198 -4.88 15.70 -8.16
C VAL A 198 -3.81 14.86 -8.84
N GLY A 199 -2.54 15.24 -8.66
CA GLY A 199 -1.37 14.51 -9.19
C GLY A 199 -1.05 13.26 -8.37
N LEU A 200 -1.85 12.20 -8.51
CA LEU A 200 -1.67 10.96 -7.76
C LEU A 200 -0.32 10.29 -8.05
N THR A 201 0.27 9.68 -7.02
CA THR A 201 1.50 8.89 -7.12
C THR A 201 1.33 7.57 -6.39
N TRP A 202 1.40 6.47 -7.11
CA TRP A 202 1.25 5.12 -6.59
C TRP A 202 2.60 4.51 -6.25
N VAL A 203 2.68 3.82 -5.13
CA VAL A 203 3.90 3.15 -4.67
C VAL A 203 3.59 1.76 -4.15
N ALA A 204 4.43 0.79 -4.50
CA ALA A 204 4.43 -0.55 -3.91
C ALA A 204 5.90 -1.04 -3.77
N PHE A 205 6.14 -2.23 -3.22
CA PHE A 205 7.50 -2.79 -3.06
C PHE A 205 7.55 -4.22 -3.59
N GLY A 206 8.25 -4.45 -4.71
CA GLY A 206 8.12 -5.72 -5.44
C GLY A 206 6.67 -5.90 -5.93
N GLY A 207 6.08 -4.80 -6.39
CA GLY A 207 4.66 -4.52 -6.26
C GLY A 207 3.78 -5.05 -7.38
N ALA A 208 4.30 -5.93 -8.25
CA ALA A 208 3.57 -6.36 -9.43
C ALA A 208 2.26 -7.07 -9.07
N TYR A 209 2.27 -7.95 -8.05
CA TYR A 209 1.06 -8.62 -7.56
C TYR A 209 0.09 -7.61 -6.94
N ASP A 210 0.58 -6.65 -6.15
CA ASP A 210 -0.24 -5.62 -5.52
C ASP A 210 -0.98 -4.78 -6.55
N LEU A 211 -0.25 -4.30 -7.56
CA LEU A 211 -0.79 -3.52 -8.68
C LEU A 211 -1.73 -4.36 -9.54
N ALA A 212 -1.44 -5.64 -9.74
CA ALA A 212 -2.29 -6.54 -10.51
C ALA A 212 -3.63 -6.80 -9.80
N TYR A 213 -3.61 -7.06 -8.49
CA TYR A 213 -4.85 -7.17 -7.71
C TYR A 213 -5.63 -5.86 -7.73
N LEU A 214 -4.97 -4.72 -7.56
CA LEU A 214 -5.60 -3.41 -7.60
C LEU A 214 -6.28 -3.13 -8.96
N VAL A 215 -5.57 -3.38 -10.06
CA VAL A 215 -6.10 -3.26 -11.42
C VAL A 215 -7.28 -4.21 -11.66
N LYS A 216 -7.20 -5.45 -11.15
CA LYS A 216 -8.30 -6.42 -11.27
C LYS A 216 -9.54 -5.96 -10.50
N MET A 217 -9.36 -5.42 -9.29
CA MET A 217 -10.46 -4.87 -8.48
C MET A 217 -11.14 -3.70 -9.18
N ILE A 218 -10.36 -2.72 -9.65
CA ILE A 218 -10.87 -1.52 -10.34
C ILE A 218 -11.51 -1.88 -11.70
N GLY A 219 -10.97 -2.87 -12.41
CA GLY A 219 -11.46 -3.33 -13.71
C GLY A 219 -12.83 -4.01 -13.69
N GLY A 220 -13.38 -4.32 -12.50
CA GLY A 220 -14.69 -4.90 -12.32
C GLY A 220 -14.74 -6.43 -12.31
N ILE A 221 -15.93 -6.98 -12.02
CA ILE A 221 -16.14 -8.42 -11.79
C ILE A 221 -15.78 -9.24 -13.03
N GLY A 222 -14.95 -10.26 -12.83
CA GLY A 222 -14.70 -11.31 -13.81
C GLY A 222 -13.87 -10.90 -15.02
N GLN A 223 -13.36 -9.66 -15.05
CA GLN A 223 -12.43 -9.24 -16.10
C GLN A 223 -11.05 -9.81 -15.81
N PRO A 224 -10.50 -10.66 -16.69
CA PRO A 224 -9.12 -11.10 -16.54
C PRO A 224 -8.16 -9.92 -16.73
N LEU A 225 -6.96 -10.05 -16.20
CA LEU A 225 -5.88 -9.12 -16.54
C LEU A 225 -5.57 -9.18 -18.05
N PRO A 226 -4.99 -8.12 -18.64
CA PRO A 226 -4.63 -8.13 -20.07
C PRO A 226 -3.76 -9.31 -20.48
N GLU A 227 -3.92 -9.82 -21.71
CA GLU A 227 -3.19 -11.02 -22.12
C GLU A 227 -1.67 -10.82 -22.26
N THR A 228 -1.21 -9.58 -22.43
CA THR A 228 0.20 -9.25 -22.59
C THR A 228 0.70 -8.32 -21.49
N ARG A 229 1.99 -8.42 -21.15
CA ARG A 229 2.66 -7.54 -20.19
C ARG A 229 2.50 -6.07 -20.56
N GLN A 230 2.66 -5.72 -21.83
CA GLN A 230 2.48 -4.35 -22.29
C GLN A 230 1.03 -3.87 -22.15
N GLY A 231 0.05 -4.74 -22.44
CA GLY A 231 -1.36 -4.43 -22.20
C GLY A 231 -1.66 -4.21 -20.71
N PHE A 232 -0.98 -4.94 -19.83
CA PHE A 232 -1.08 -4.75 -18.38
C PHE A 232 -0.48 -3.43 -17.92
N LEU A 233 0.75 -3.11 -18.32
CA LEU A 233 1.40 -1.84 -17.99
C LEU A 233 0.55 -0.65 -18.48
N GLU A 234 -0.04 -0.75 -19.67
CA GLU A 234 -0.95 0.27 -20.16
C GLU A 234 -2.23 0.36 -19.32
N ARG A 235 -2.82 -0.77 -18.91
CA ARG A 235 -3.99 -0.78 -18.03
C ARG A 235 -3.69 -0.18 -16.65
N VAL A 236 -2.51 -0.43 -16.08
CA VAL A 236 -2.05 0.21 -14.84
C VAL A 236 -2.05 1.74 -15.02
N ARG A 237 -1.41 2.25 -16.09
CA ARG A 237 -1.36 3.69 -16.38
C ARG A 237 -2.74 4.32 -16.54
N VAL A 238 -3.63 3.66 -17.28
CA VAL A 238 -4.98 4.17 -17.56
C VAL A 238 -5.84 4.21 -16.29
N LEU A 239 -5.91 3.10 -15.55
CA LEU A 239 -6.82 2.97 -14.40
C LEU A 239 -6.32 3.75 -13.18
N LEU A 240 -5.05 3.63 -12.83
CA LEU A 240 -4.50 4.28 -11.64
C LEU A 240 -4.24 5.77 -11.88
N GLY A 241 -3.86 6.12 -13.11
CA GLY A 241 -3.40 7.46 -13.44
C GLY A 241 -2.14 7.88 -12.66
N GLY A 242 -1.63 9.05 -13.02
CA GLY A 242 -0.49 9.64 -12.32
C GLY A 242 0.80 8.85 -12.48
N ARG A 243 1.66 8.91 -11.45
CA ARG A 243 2.97 8.26 -11.43
C ARG A 243 2.91 6.94 -10.68
N VAL A 244 3.73 5.97 -11.06
CA VAL A 244 3.84 4.66 -10.39
C VAL A 244 5.30 4.41 -10.07
N PHE A 245 5.60 3.96 -8.86
CA PHE A 245 6.95 3.62 -8.41
C PHE A 245 6.96 2.25 -7.72
N ASP A 246 8.00 1.48 -7.99
CA ASP A 246 8.33 0.28 -7.22
C ASP A 246 9.54 0.57 -6.32
N ALA A 247 9.28 0.68 -5.02
CA ALA A 247 10.29 1.00 -4.01
C ALA A 247 11.37 -0.08 -3.90
N ARG A 248 11.09 -1.33 -4.32
CA ARG A 248 12.12 -2.38 -4.40
C ARG A 248 13.08 -2.10 -5.54
N PHE A 249 12.54 -1.81 -6.73
CA PHE A 249 13.37 -1.44 -7.88
C PHE A 249 14.24 -0.22 -7.57
N MET A 250 13.66 0.80 -6.93
CA MET A 250 14.40 1.98 -6.46
C MET A 250 15.54 1.61 -5.51
N ALA A 251 15.26 0.75 -4.52
CA ALA A 251 16.26 0.31 -3.54
C ALA A 251 17.40 -0.48 -4.19
N GLU A 252 17.10 -1.41 -5.08
CA GLU A 252 18.10 -2.25 -5.76
C GLU A 252 18.99 -1.44 -6.73
N ASN A 253 18.45 -0.36 -7.32
CA ASN A 253 19.10 0.41 -8.37
C ASN A 253 19.66 1.77 -7.92
N CYS A 254 19.63 2.11 -6.63
CA CYS A 254 20.16 3.38 -6.11
C CYS A 254 21.69 3.42 -5.87
N GLY A 255 22.41 2.35 -6.23
CA GLY A 255 23.87 2.26 -6.02
C GLY A 255 24.30 1.85 -4.60
N ARG A 256 23.37 1.69 -3.66
CA ARG A 256 23.64 1.15 -2.32
C ARG A 256 23.60 -0.38 -2.31
N ALA A 257 24.76 -1.01 -2.15
CA ALA A 257 24.89 -2.47 -2.13
C ALA A 257 24.14 -3.15 -0.98
N ASP A 258 23.97 -2.46 0.16
CA ASP A 258 23.24 -2.97 1.33
C ASP A 258 21.71 -3.00 1.15
N LEU A 259 21.19 -2.44 0.06
CA LEU A 259 19.76 -2.45 -0.27
C LEU A 259 19.40 -3.46 -1.37
N ARG A 260 20.39 -4.11 -2.00
CA ARG A 260 20.19 -5.07 -3.09
C ARG A 260 19.85 -6.45 -2.56
N ASP A 261 18.96 -7.16 -3.25
CA ASP A 261 18.63 -8.57 -3.00
C ASP A 261 18.20 -8.89 -1.57
N VAL A 262 17.67 -7.90 -0.85
CA VAL A 262 17.16 -8.04 0.52
C VAL A 262 15.66 -7.71 0.60
N GLY A 263 14.97 -8.32 1.56
CA GLY A 263 13.52 -8.12 1.73
C GLY A 263 13.15 -6.76 2.31
N LEU A 264 11.86 -6.42 2.23
CA LEU A 264 11.26 -5.16 2.71
C LEU A 264 11.77 -4.72 4.09
N ARG A 265 11.80 -5.65 5.06
CA ARG A 265 12.24 -5.38 6.44
C ARG A 265 13.71 -4.95 6.49
N SER A 266 14.57 -5.62 5.74
CA SER A 266 16.00 -5.31 5.70
C SER A 266 16.26 -3.97 5.02
N VAL A 267 15.56 -3.67 3.91
CA VAL A 267 15.63 -2.35 3.27
C VAL A 267 15.23 -1.25 4.26
N ALA A 268 14.11 -1.42 4.97
CA ALA A 268 13.65 -0.48 5.98
C ALA A 268 14.71 -0.22 7.07
N ILE A 269 15.28 -1.29 7.63
CA ILE A 269 16.32 -1.21 8.67
C ILE A 269 17.58 -0.49 8.14
N ASN A 270 18.05 -0.87 6.95
CA ASN A 270 19.28 -0.32 6.36
C ASN A 270 19.13 1.15 5.93
N LEU A 271 17.89 1.60 5.67
CA LEU A 271 17.55 3.00 5.45
C LEU A 271 17.32 3.79 6.75
N GLY A 272 17.27 3.14 7.91
CA GLY A 272 16.91 3.78 9.17
C GLY A 272 15.44 4.20 9.25
N ALA A 273 14.56 3.54 8.49
CA ALA A 273 13.12 3.79 8.56
C ALA A 273 12.57 3.41 9.94
N VAL A 274 11.68 4.25 10.48
CA VAL A 274 10.97 3.92 11.73
C VAL A 274 10.16 2.65 11.50
N MET A 275 10.36 1.64 12.35
CA MET A 275 9.63 0.38 12.29
C MET A 275 8.30 0.48 13.04
N PRO A 276 7.28 -0.33 12.70
CA PRO A 276 6.08 -0.45 13.52
C PRO A 276 6.45 -1.11 14.85
N ALA A 277 5.53 -1.07 15.83
CA ALA A 277 5.71 -1.84 17.06
C ALA A 277 5.95 -3.33 16.74
N ALA A 278 6.86 -3.97 17.49
CA ALA A 278 7.37 -5.30 17.15
C ALA A 278 6.33 -6.42 17.26
N ASP A 279 5.24 -6.17 17.96
CA ASP A 279 4.09 -7.05 18.19
C ASP A 279 2.97 -6.90 17.14
N LEU A 280 3.04 -5.88 16.26
CA LEU A 280 2.07 -5.74 15.18
C LEU A 280 2.22 -6.87 14.16
N PRO A 281 1.11 -7.49 13.71
CA PRO A 281 1.13 -8.43 12.61
C PRO A 281 1.84 -7.85 11.38
N TRP A 282 2.71 -8.64 10.76
CA TRP A 282 3.40 -8.24 9.53
C TRP A 282 2.52 -8.52 8.31
N LEU A 283 1.41 -7.77 8.22
CA LEU A 283 0.37 -7.87 7.19
C LEU A 283 0.32 -6.61 6.31
N ALA A 284 -0.69 -6.53 5.44
CA ALA A 284 -0.79 -5.57 4.36
C ALA A 284 -0.68 -4.10 4.82
N GLY A 285 -1.41 -3.72 5.86
CA GLY A 285 -1.43 -2.36 6.40
C GLY A 285 -0.06 -1.91 6.92
N PRO A 286 0.52 -2.60 7.93
CA PRO A 286 1.86 -2.30 8.43
C PRO A 286 2.96 -2.36 7.36
N LYS A 287 2.85 -3.26 6.37
CA LYS A 287 3.78 -3.29 5.23
C LYS A 287 3.65 -2.04 4.36
N SER A 288 2.45 -1.63 3.96
CA SER A 288 2.23 -0.42 3.16
C SER A 288 2.79 0.84 3.84
N LEU A 289 2.69 0.93 5.17
CA LEU A 289 3.27 2.01 5.97
C LEU A 289 4.80 2.03 5.86
N ILE A 290 5.43 0.86 5.94
CA ILE A 290 6.89 0.75 5.82
C ILE A 290 7.36 1.06 4.41
N VAL A 291 6.62 0.62 3.38
CA VAL A 291 6.89 0.99 1.99
C VAL A 291 6.82 2.50 1.80
N SER A 292 5.84 3.18 2.42
CA SER A 292 5.72 4.65 2.38
C SER A 292 6.96 5.35 2.94
N ARG A 293 7.48 4.84 4.08
CA ARG A 293 8.71 5.37 4.70
C ARG A 293 9.94 5.11 3.83
N ILE A 294 10.09 3.90 3.28
CA ILE A 294 11.19 3.56 2.36
C ILE A 294 11.17 4.50 1.17
N HIS A 295 10.04 4.60 0.46
CA HIS A 295 9.92 5.44 -0.72
C HIS A 295 10.21 6.92 -0.41
N THR A 296 9.73 7.42 0.73
CA THR A 296 10.03 8.79 1.19
C THR A 296 11.52 9.00 1.39
N ILE A 297 12.20 8.12 2.12
CA ILE A 297 13.64 8.22 2.35
C ILE A 297 14.42 8.14 1.04
N MET A 298 14.05 7.19 0.17
CA MET A 298 14.68 7.03 -1.14
C MET A 298 14.59 8.31 -1.97
N LYS A 299 13.39 8.87 -2.08
CA LYS A 299 13.11 10.09 -2.86
C LYS A 299 13.78 11.33 -2.28
N LEU A 300 13.82 11.49 -0.95
CA LEU A 300 14.28 12.74 -0.33
C LEU A 300 15.79 12.73 0.01
N HIS A 301 16.39 11.55 0.17
CA HIS A 301 17.72 11.45 0.79
C HIS A 301 18.69 10.51 0.06
N VAL A 302 18.24 9.69 -0.89
CA VAL A 302 19.10 8.69 -1.56
C VAL A 302 19.21 8.98 -3.06
N LEU A 303 18.09 9.23 -3.73
CA LEU A 303 18.00 9.44 -5.16
C LEU A 303 18.00 10.94 -5.50
N SER A 304 18.55 11.29 -6.65
CA SER A 304 18.31 12.59 -7.25
C SER A 304 16.90 12.68 -7.85
N ASP A 305 16.45 13.89 -8.18
CA ASP A 305 15.20 14.11 -8.90
C ASP A 305 15.22 13.45 -10.30
N ASP A 306 16.40 13.41 -10.94
CA ASP A 306 16.61 12.76 -12.24
C ASP A 306 16.50 11.23 -12.10
N ASP A 307 17.13 10.63 -11.08
CA ASP A 307 17.01 9.19 -10.81
C ASP A 307 15.55 8.81 -10.50
N THR A 308 14.89 9.61 -9.67
CA THR A 308 13.48 9.41 -9.33
C THR A 308 12.61 9.46 -10.59
N THR A 309 12.84 10.44 -11.46
CA THR A 309 12.11 10.55 -12.75
C THR A 309 12.38 9.35 -13.65
N ALA A 310 13.63 8.87 -13.71
CA ALA A 310 14.02 7.71 -14.52
C ALA A 310 13.36 6.40 -14.05
N PHE A 311 13.03 6.29 -12.76
CA PHE A 311 12.38 5.10 -12.18
C PHE A 311 10.85 5.10 -12.29
N GLN A 312 10.26 6.20 -12.79
CA GLN A 312 8.82 6.30 -12.94
C GLN A 312 8.28 5.26 -13.92
N GLY A 313 7.27 4.49 -13.48
CA GLY A 313 6.58 3.49 -14.28
C GLY A 313 7.34 2.16 -14.44
N ILE A 314 8.51 2.02 -13.82
CA ILE A 314 9.24 0.76 -13.73
C ILE A 314 8.68 -0.03 -12.55
N ILE A 315 8.20 -1.25 -12.81
CA ILE A 315 7.69 -2.19 -11.81
C ILE A 315 8.63 -3.38 -11.78
N ASP A 316 9.06 -3.80 -10.58
CA ASP A 316 10.01 -4.88 -10.42
C ASP A 316 9.54 -6.15 -11.17
N ARG A 317 10.48 -6.81 -11.87
CA ARG A 317 10.28 -7.99 -12.74
C ARG A 317 9.34 -7.81 -13.95
N LEU A 318 8.74 -6.63 -14.16
CA LEU A 318 7.89 -6.34 -15.33
C LEU A 318 8.54 -5.41 -16.36
N TYR A 319 9.76 -4.93 -16.12
CA TYR A 319 10.48 -4.07 -17.06
C TYR A 319 11.21 -4.88 -18.14
#